data_AF-A0AA50ULT4-F1
#
_entry.id   AF-A0AA50ULT4-F1
#
_cell.length_a   1.000
_cell.length_b   1.000
_cell.length_c   1.000
_cell.angle_alpha   90.00
_cell.angle_beta   90.00
_cell.angle_gamma   90.00
#
_symmetry.space_group_name_H-M   'P 1'
#
loop_
_entity.id
_entity.type
_entity.pdbx_description
1 polymer ?
#
loop_
_entity_poly.entity_id
_entity_poly.type
_entity_poly.pdbx_seq_one_letter_code
_entity_poly.pdbx_strand_id
1 'polypeptide(L)' 'CPAGLYFDIEKQTCDWREAVKNCKLKNKERKVKPLLYTDEPLCQDGLLACG' A
#
# COMPACT_ATOMS: atom_id res chain seq x y z
N CYS A 1 14.59 -8.03 -7.04
CA CYS A 1 15.20 -6.69 -7.02
C CYS A 1 16.43 -6.70 -7.92
N PRO A 2 16.84 -5.56 -8.49
CA PRO A 2 18.17 -5.41 -9.08
C PRO A 2 19.26 -5.89 -8.11
N ALA A 3 20.41 -6.29 -8.64
CA ALA A 3 21.52 -6.76 -7.80
C ALA A 3 21.92 -5.69 -6.77
N GLY A 4 22.05 -6.09 -5.50
CA GLY A 4 22.40 -5.19 -4.39
C GLY A 4 21.22 -4.51 -3.68
N LEU A 5 20.00 -4.61 -4.21
CA LEU A 5 18.79 -4.06 -3.58
C LEU A 5 17.95 -5.16 -2.90
N TYR A 6 17.22 -4.76 -1.88
CA TYR A 6 16.37 -5.58 -1.02
C TYR A 6 14.94 -5.08 -1.09
N PHE A 7 13.96 -5.97 -0.97
CA PHE A 7 12.55 -5.57 -1.04
C PHE A 7 12.10 -4.92 0.27
N ASP A 8 11.65 -3.67 0.20
CA ASP A 8 11.02 -2.93 1.30
C ASP A 8 9.50 -3.10 1.21
N ILE A 9 8.93 -3.83 2.18
CA ILE A 9 7.49 -4.14 2.19
C ILE A 9 6.62 -2.92 2.48
N GLU A 10 7.13 -1.87 3.13
CA GLU A 10 6.36 -0.67 3.41
C GLU A 10 6.20 0.18 2.16
N LYS A 11 7.31 0.39 1.44
CA LYS A 11 7.36 1.16 0.20
C LYS A 11 6.86 0.39 -1.02
N GLN A 12 6.74 -0.94 -0.91
CA GLN A 12 6.40 -1.83 -2.03
C GLN A 12 7.37 -1.68 -3.20
N THR A 13 8.65 -1.46 -2.89
CA THR A 13 9.73 -1.22 -3.87
C THR A 13 11.04 -1.86 -3.41
N CYS A 14 12.04 -1.90 -4.29
CA CYS A 14 13.39 -2.36 -3.92
C CYS A 14 14.22 -1.16 -3.44
N ASP A 15 14.88 -1.32 -2.29
CA ASP A 15 15.68 -0.29 -1.64
C ASP A 15 17.02 -0.87 -1.14
N TRP A 16 17.93 0.00 -0.70
CA TRP A 16 19.23 -0.39 -0.17
C TRP A 16 19.09 -1.16 1.14
N ARG A 17 19.96 -2.15 1.35
CA ARG A 17 19.94 -3.05 2.53
C ARG A 17 19.78 -2.31 3.86
N GLU A 18 20.49 -1.20 4.03
CA GLU A 18 20.52 -0.41 5.27
C GLU A 18 19.20 0.32 5.54
N ALA A 19 18.40 0.60 4.50
CA ALA A 19 17.09 1.21 4.60
C ALA A 19 15.98 0.18 4.91
N VAL A 20 16.16 -1.09 4.51
CA VAL A 20 15.15 -2.15 4.68
C VAL A 20 15.17 -2.72 6.10
N LYS A 21 14.38 -2.14 7.00
CA LYS A 21 14.23 -2.59 8.41
C LYS A 21 13.14 -3.65 8.61
N ASN A 22 12.39 -3.96 7.56
CA ASN A 22 11.18 -4.79 7.57
C ASN A 22 11.33 -6.10 6.78
N CYS A 23 12.58 -6.53 6.49
CA CYS A 23 12.88 -7.70 5.65
C CYS A 23 12.29 -9.04 6.15
N LYS A 24 11.91 -9.14 7.43
CA LYS A 24 11.28 -10.34 8.01
C LYS A 24 9.77 -10.43 7.75
N LEU A 25 9.14 -9.33 7.34
CA LEU A 25 7.72 -9.28 7.04
C LEU A 25 7.50 -9.73 5.59
N LYS A 26 6.58 -10.68 5.40
CA LYS A 26 6.26 -11.24 4.08
C LYS A 26 4.99 -10.65 3.47
N ASN A 27 4.09 -10.14 4.30
CA ASN A 27 2.80 -9.61 3.87
C ASN A 27 2.53 -8.27 4.54
N LYS A 28 1.94 -7.37 3.77
CA LYS A 28 1.33 -6.12 4.25
C LYS A 28 -0.17 -6.27 4.05
N GLU A 29 -0.93 -5.92 5.08
CA GLU A 29 -2.39 -5.96 5.00
C GLU A 29 -2.87 -5.07 3.83
N ARG A 30 -3.67 -5.65 2.94
CA ARG A 30 -4.24 -4.92 1.81
C ARG A 30 -5.42 -4.11 2.31
N LYS A 31 -5.25 -2.80 2.43
CA LYS A 31 -6.36 -1.87 2.66
C LYS A 31 -7.08 -1.62 1.34
N VAL A 32 -8.41 -1.74 1.38
CA VAL A 32 -9.29 -1.30 0.29
C VAL A 32 -9.09 0.19 0.06
N LYS A 33 -9.09 0.59 -1.21
CA LYS A 33 -8.93 2.00 -1.57
C LYS A 33 -10.30 2.66 -1.51
N PRO A 34 -10.40 3.96 -1.26
CA PRO A 34 -11.67 4.64 -1.42
C PRO A 34 -12.10 4.60 -2.89
N LEU A 35 -13.39 4.43 -3.12
CA LEU A 35 -14.04 4.63 -4.40
C LEU A 35 -14.08 6.14 -4.66
N LEU A 36 -13.23 6.60 -5.60
CA LEU A 36 -13.14 8.02 -5.95
C LEU A 36 -14.25 8.48 -6.88
N TYR A 37 -14.93 7.54 -7.53
CA TYR A 37 -16.04 7.78 -8.45
C TYR A 37 -17.13 6.74 -8.18
N THR A 38 -18.34 7.21 -7.89
CA THR A 38 -19.55 6.40 -7.76
C THR A 38 -20.66 7.09 -8.54
N ASP A 39 -21.53 6.32 -9.20
CA ASP A 39 -22.66 6.90 -9.95
C ASP A 39 -23.69 7.56 -9.02
N GLU A 40 -23.78 7.06 -7.77
CA GLU A 40 -24.66 7.56 -6.71
C GLU A 40 -23.90 7.65 -5.37
N PRO A 41 -24.31 8.54 -4.43
CA PRO A 41 -23.67 8.65 -3.12
C PRO A 41 -23.99 7.44 -2.23
N LEU A 42 -22.97 6.63 -1.94
CA LEU A 42 -23.10 5.43 -1.09
C LEU A 42 -22.87 5.71 0.41
N CYS A 43 -22.35 6.88 0.76
CA CYS A 43 -21.99 7.28 2.13
C CYS A 43 -22.46 8.72 2.39
N GLN A 44 -22.40 9.15 3.66
CA GLN A 44 -22.75 10.52 4.06
C GLN A 44 -21.82 11.56 3.42
N ASP A 45 -22.28 12.81 3.32
CA ASP A 45 -21.50 13.91 2.74
C ASP A 45 -20.12 14.03 3.38
N GLY A 46 -19.09 14.13 2.53
CA GLY A 46 -17.69 14.20 2.95
C GLY A 46 -17.01 12.86 3.24
N LEU A 47 -17.73 11.73 3.11
CA LEU A 47 -17.15 10.38 3.23
C LEU A 47 -17.12 9.67 1.87
N LEU A 48 -16.02 8.92 1.64
CA LEU A 48 -15.86 8.06 0.46
C LEU A 48 -16.18 6.61 0.82
N ALA A 49 -16.86 5.91 -0.08
CA ALA A 49 -17.11 4.48 0.06
C ALA A 49 -15.83 3.66 -0.11
N CYS A 50 -15.74 2.50 0.54
CA CYS A 50 -14.62 1.56 0.37
C CYS A 50 -14.78 0.72 -0.91
N GLY A 51 -13.67 0.46 -1.62
CA GLY A 51 -13.61 -0.35 -2.85
C GLY A 51 -12.38 -1.23 -2.97
#